data_AF-A0A1X1N2K6-F1
#
_entry.id   AF-A0A1X1N2K6-F1
#
_cell.length_a   1.000
_cell.length_b   1.000
_cell.length_c   1.000
_cell.angle_alpha   90.00
_cell.angle_beta   90.00
_cell.angle_gamma   90.00
#
_symmetry.space_group_name_H-M   'P 1'
#
loop_
_entity.id
_entity.type
_entity.pdbx_description
1 polymer ?
#
loop_
_entity_poly.entity_id
_entity_poly.type
_entity_poly.pdbx_seq_one_letter_code
_entity_poly.pdbx_strand_id
1 'polypeptide(L)'
;MNLKEWAAANGVGYTTARRWYRDGLLPVPARKVGGLVLVDEPTVPAGRPVAVVYARVSSADQKPDLDRQVARIVTWAASQNLPVDKVVTEVGSAL
;
A
#
# COMPACT_ATOMS: atom_id res chain seq x y z
N MET A 1 -7.59 10.91 14.87
CA MET A 1 -9.03 10.55 14.79
C MET A 1 -9.32 9.34 15.66
N ASN A 2 -10.57 9.00 15.98
CA ASN A 2 -10.85 7.75 16.71
C ASN A 2 -10.81 6.53 15.77
N LEU A 3 -10.64 5.32 16.33
CA LEU A 3 -10.52 4.09 15.53
C LEU A 3 -11.73 3.80 14.63
N LYS A 4 -12.93 4.21 15.03
CA LYS A 4 -14.15 4.01 14.23
C LYS A 4 -14.16 4.92 12.99
N GLU A 5 -13.79 6.19 13.16
CA GLU A 5 -13.60 7.15 12.07
C GLU A 5 -12.51 6.69 11.11
N TRP A 6 -11.36 6.28 11.64
CA TRP A 6 -10.26 5.76 10.83
C TRP A 6 -10.68 4.54 10.01
N ALA A 7 -11.38 3.60 10.63
CA ALA A 7 -11.87 2.41 9.96
C ALA A 7 -12.81 2.78 8.80
N ALA A 8 -13.76 3.70 9.02
CA ALA A 8 -14.66 4.17 7.98
C ALA A 8 -13.91 4.88 6.82
N ALA A 9 -12.95 5.75 7.12
CA ALA A 9 -12.17 6.47 6.12
C ALA A 9 -11.32 5.54 5.23
N ASN A 10 -10.89 4.39 5.78
CA ASN A 10 -10.06 3.40 5.08
C ASN A 10 -10.88 2.21 4.53
N GLY A 11 -12.22 2.27 4.56
CA GLY A 11 -13.08 1.19 4.07
C GLY A 11 -12.96 -0.11 4.87
N VAL A 12 -12.49 -0.04 6.12
CA VAL A 12 -12.30 -1.19 7.00
C VAL A 12 -13.45 -1.27 8.00
N GLY A 13 -14.01 -2.46 8.23
CA GLY A 13 -15.02 -2.66 9.28
C GLY A 13 -14.45 -2.39 10.68
N TYR A 14 -15.21 -1.73 11.56
CA TYR A 14 -14.76 -1.39 12.92
C TYR A 14 -14.27 -2.62 13.72
N THR A 15 -14.95 -3.76 13.60
CA THR A 15 -14.54 -5.01 14.26
C THR A 15 -13.15 -5.48 13.80
N THR A 16 -12.86 -5.36 12.50
CA THR A 16 -11.56 -5.68 11.92
C THR A 16 -10.49 -4.72 12.44
N ALA A 17 -10.75 -3.42 12.42
CA ALA A 17 -9.82 -2.41 12.94
C ALA A 17 -9.53 -2.61 14.44
N ARG A 18 -10.55 -2.98 15.22
CA ARG A 18 -10.39 -3.29 16.65
C ARG A 18 -9.57 -4.56 16.90
N ARG A 19 -9.73 -5.58 16.06
CA ARG A 19 -8.88 -6.77 16.08
C ARG A 19 -7.43 -6.41 15.74
N TRP A 20 -7.20 -5.63 14.68
CA TRP A 20 -5.86 -5.17 14.32
C TRP A 20 -5.19 -4.38 15.44
N TYR A 21 -5.93 -3.48 16.11
CA TYR A 21 -5.40 -2.77 17.26
C TYR A 21 -4.96 -3.70 18.38
N ARG A 22 -5.83 -4.66 18.76
CA ARG A 22 -5.52 -5.64 19.81
C ARG A 22 -4.32 -6.52 19.44
N ASP A 23 -4.23 -6.90 18.18
CA ASP A 23 -3.20 -7.81 17.67
C ASP A 23 -1.89 -7.05 17.29
N GLY A 24 -1.85 -5.71 17.44
CA GLY A 24 -0.69 -4.88 17.10
C GLY A 24 -0.42 -4.73 15.60
N LEU A 25 -1.42 -5.01 14.76
CA LEU A 25 -1.33 -5.07 13.29
C LEU A 25 -1.87 -3.81 12.59
N LEU A 26 -2.24 -2.77 13.34
CA LEU A 26 -2.66 -1.52 12.72
C LEU A 26 -1.49 -0.95 11.89
N PRO A 27 -1.72 -0.54 10.63
CA PRO A 27 -0.68 -0.01 9.76
C PRO A 27 -0.25 1.41 10.16
N VAL A 28 -0.91 1.99 11.16
CA VAL A 28 -0.70 3.35 11.66
C VAL A 28 -0.53 3.33 13.18
N PRO A 29 0.27 4.25 13.74
CA PRO A 29 0.39 4.38 15.18
C PRO A 29 -0.99 4.65 15.82
N ALA A 30 -1.26 3.93 16.91
CA ALA A 30 -2.48 4.11 17.66
C ALA A 30 -2.22 3.92 19.16
N ARG A 31 -2.90 4.72 19.97
CA ARG A 31 -2.78 4.69 21.43
C ARG A 31 -4.14 4.67 22.10
N LYS A 32 -4.22 3.95 23.22
CA LYS A 32 -5.43 3.93 24.05
C LYS A 32 -5.38 5.07 25.05
N VAL A 33 -6.46 5.84 25.11
CA VAL A 33 -6.68 6.90 26.10
C VAL A 33 -8.02 6.64 26.76
N GLY A 34 -7.98 6.14 28.00
CA GLY A 34 -9.17 5.65 28.69
C GLY A 34 -9.85 4.52 27.91
N GLY A 35 -11.12 4.71 27.53
CA GLY A 35 -11.91 3.76 26.74
C GLY A 35 -11.74 3.87 25.22
N LEU A 36 -11.05 4.90 24.73
CA LEU A 36 -10.95 5.21 23.30
C LEU A 36 -9.59 4.83 22.73
N VAL A 37 -9.60 4.32 21.49
CA VAL A 37 -8.40 4.14 20.69
C VAL A 37 -8.29 5.33 19.75
N LEU A 38 -7.22 6.12 19.91
CA LEU A 38 -6.87 7.23 19.05
C LEU A 38 -5.85 6.74 18.02
N VAL A 39 -6.14 7.02 16.76
CA VAL A 39 -5.23 6.79 15.65
C VAL A 39 -4.53 8.11 15.36
N ASP A 40 -3.21 8.07 15.51
CA ASP A 40 -2.31 9.16 15.16
C ASP A 40 -1.96 8.94 13.69
N GLU A 41 -2.74 9.55 12.79
CA GLU A 41 -2.44 9.50 11.38
C GLU A 41 -1.14 10.27 11.16
N PRO A 42 -0.07 9.65 10.63
CA PRO A 42 1.06 10.43 10.19
C PRO A 42 0.51 11.41 9.17
N THR A 43 0.73 12.70 9.39
CA THR A 43 0.47 13.70 8.36
C THR A 43 1.32 13.28 7.18
N VAL A 44 0.72 12.58 6.21
CA VAL A 44 1.37 12.37 4.93
C VAL A 44 1.56 13.78 4.42
N PRO A 45 2.80 14.28 4.29
CA PRO A 45 3.00 15.57 3.69
C PRO A 45 2.24 15.52 2.37
N ALA A 46 1.49 16.56 2.03
CA ALA A 46 0.88 16.70 0.71
C ALA A 46 2.00 16.88 -0.33
N GLY A 47 2.86 15.86 -0.47
CA GLY A 47 3.82 15.72 -1.53
C GLY A 47 3.07 15.33 -2.79
N ARG A 48 3.69 15.63 -3.93
CA ARG A 48 3.16 15.24 -5.23
C ARG A 48 2.87 13.73 -5.21
N PRO A 49 1.69 13.27 -5.67
CA PRO A 49 1.39 11.84 -5.72
C PRO A 49 2.47 11.15 -6.56
N VAL A 50 3.16 10.19 -5.95
CA VAL A 50 4.14 9.32 -6.62
C VAL A 50 3.50 7.98 -6.91
N ALA A 51 3.91 7.36 -8.02
CA ALA A 51 3.48 6.04 -8.41
C ALA A 51 4.52 4.99 -8.00
N VAL A 52 4.05 3.82 -7.60
CA VAL A 52 4.88 2.62 -7.45
C VAL A 52 4.44 1.62 -8.51
N VAL A 53 5.38 1.11 -9.29
CA VAL A 53 5.13 0.07 -10.29
C VAL A 53 5.43 -1.29 -9.66
N TYR A 54 4.43 -2.14 -9.57
CA TYR A 54 4.60 -3.54 -9.21
C TYR A 54 4.36 -4.42 -10.44
N ALA A 55 5.34 -5.25 -10.79
CA ALA A 55 5.25 -6.19 -11.90
C ALA A 55 5.59 -7.61 -11.41
N ARG A 56 4.82 -8.60 -11.86
CA ARG A 56 5.02 -10.00 -11.50
C ARG A 56 4.83 -10.91 -12.69
N VAL A 57 5.65 -11.95 -12.78
CA VAL A 57 5.44 -13.09 -13.69
C VAL A 57 5.21 -14.37 -12.88
N SER A 58 4.49 -15.34 -13.44
CA SER A 58 4.09 -16.55 -12.71
C SER A 58 5.16 -17.65 -12.72
N SER A 59 6.05 -17.66 -13.71
CA SER A 59 7.15 -18.63 -13.87
C SER A 59 8.49 -17.93 -14.12
N ALA A 60 9.58 -18.60 -13.75
CA ALA A 60 10.95 -18.16 -14.03
C ALA A 60 11.24 -18.02 -15.53
N ASP A 61 10.61 -18.84 -16.38
CA ASP A 61 10.80 -18.79 -17.84
C ASP A 61 10.27 -17.49 -18.45
N GLN A 62 9.35 -16.81 -17.76
CA GLN A 62 8.77 -15.53 -18.16
C GLN A 62 9.57 -14.32 -17.61
N LYS A 63 10.61 -14.56 -16.81
CA LYS A 63 11.45 -13.49 -16.24
C LYS A 63 11.99 -12.52 -17.30
N PRO A 64 12.40 -12.94 -18.52
CA PRO A 64 12.84 -12.01 -19.55
C PRO A 64 11.76 -11.01 -20.01
N ASP A 65 10.48 -11.33 -19.82
CA ASP A 65 9.36 -10.43 -20.17
C ASP A 65 9.09 -9.37 -19.10
N LEU A 66 9.60 -9.55 -17.87
CA LEU A 66 9.34 -8.68 -16.73
C LEU A 66 9.87 -7.26 -16.99
N ASP A 67 11.08 -7.15 -17.54
CA ASP A 67 11.68 -5.85 -17.88
C ASP A 67 10.85 -5.11 -18.94
N ARG A 68 10.29 -5.84 -19.92
CA ARG A 68 9.42 -5.26 -20.96
C ARG A 68 8.10 -4.73 -20.37
N GLN A 69 7.52 -5.46 -19.41
CA GLN A 69 6.31 -5.04 -18.72
C GLN A 69 6.57 -3.80 -17.86
N VAL A 70 7.66 -3.79 -17.09
CA VAL A 70 8.08 -2.64 -16.29
C VAL A 70 8.29 -1.42 -17.21
N ALA A 71 9.05 -1.56 -18.28
CA ALA A 71 9.33 -0.46 -19.21
C ALA A 71 8.04 0.13 -19.80
N ARG A 72 7.07 -0.71 -20.17
CA ARG A 72 5.77 -0.27 -20.70
C ARG A 72 4.98 0.53 -19.66
N ILE A 73 4.90 0.04 -18.43
CA ILE A 73 4.14 0.70 -17.35
C ILE A 73 4.81 2.01 -16.95
N VAL A 74 6.14 2.03 -16.81
CA VAL A 74 6.89 3.26 -16.49
C VAL A 74 6.72 4.31 -17.58
N THR A 75 6.79 3.92 -18.85
CA THR A 75 6.56 4.83 -19.98
C THR A 75 5.15 5.40 -19.95
N TRP A 76 4.16 4.56 -19.68
CA TRP A 76 2.78 5.01 -19.53
C TRP A 76 2.62 5.97 -18.35
N ALA A 77 3.18 5.65 -17.17
CA ALA A 77 3.10 6.53 -16.00
C ALA A 77 3.74 7.91 -16.27
N ALA A 78 4.89 7.92 -16.95
CA ALA A 78 5.54 9.15 -17.40
C ALA A 78 4.63 9.96 -18.36
N SER A 79 3.92 9.30 -19.28
CA SER A 79 2.94 9.97 -20.16
C SER A 79 1.76 10.60 -19.41
N GLN A 80 1.44 10.08 -18.22
CA GLN A 80 0.37 10.60 -17.35
C GLN A 80 0.90 11.62 -16.33
N ASN A 81 2.16 12.05 -16.45
CA ASN A 81 2.82 12.97 -15.52
C ASN A 81 2.83 12.44 -14.06
N LEU A 82 2.81 11.10 -13.91
CA LEU A 82 2.90 10.36 -12.66
C LEU A 82 4.36 9.93 -12.45
N PRO A 83 5.15 10.62 -11.61
CA PRO A 83 6.52 10.22 -11.34
C PRO A 83 6.54 8.85 -10.64
N VAL A 84 7.30 7.91 -11.19
CA VAL A 84 7.49 6.59 -10.60
C VAL A 84 8.63 6.67 -9.58
N ASP A 85 8.31 6.48 -8.30
CA ASP A 85 9.26 6.53 -7.19
C ASP A 85 9.95 5.18 -6.97
N LYS A 86 9.22 4.09 -7.22
CA LYS A 86 9.74 2.74 -6.98
C LYS A 86 9.18 1.74 -7.99
N VAL A 87 10.03 0.81 -8.40
CA VAL A 87 9.62 -0.40 -9.13
C VAL A 87 9.91 -1.61 -8.27
N VAL A 88 8.93 -2.49 -8.14
CA VAL A 88 9.03 -3.78 -7.42
C VAL A 88 8.69 -4.89 -8.40
N THR A 89 9.60 -5.85 -8.53
CA THR A 89 9.45 -6.98 -9.44
C THR A 89 9.43 -8.30 -8.69
N GLU A 90 8.54 -9.21 -9.08
CA GLU A 90 8.44 -10.55 -8.48
C GLU A 90 8.39 -11.64 -9.56
N VAL A 91 9.00 -12.78 -9.29
CA VAL A 91 8.92 -13.99 -10.12
C VAL A 91 8.32 -15.10 -9.28
N GLY A 92 7.14 -15.58 -9.67
CA GLY A 92 6.48 -16.74 -9.09
C GLY A 92 7.18 -18.04 -9.44
N SER A 93 6.95 -19.08 -8.64
CA SER A 93 7.55 -20.41 -8.81
C SER A 93 6.79 -21.33 -9.75
N ALA A 94 5.63 -20.91 -10.27
CA ALA A 94 4.69 -21.74 -11.05
C ALA A 94 4.27 -23.07 -10.39
N LEU A 95 4.47 -23.20 -9.07
CA LEU A 95 4.13 -24.37 -8.24
C LEU A 95 2.79 -24.20 -7.53
#